data_AF-A0A1F7P3X6-F1
#
_entry.id   AF-A0A1F7P3X6-F1
#
_cell.length_a   1.000
_cell.length_b   1.000
_cell.length_c   1.000
_cell.angle_alpha   90.00
_cell.angle_beta   90.00
_cell.angle_gamma   90.00
#
_symmetry.space_group_name_H-M   'P 1'
#
loop_
_entity.id
_entity.type
_entity.pdbx_description
1 polymer ?
#
loop_
_entity_poly.entity_id
_entity_poly.type
_entity_poly.pdbx_seq_one_letter_code
_entity_poly.pdbx_strand_id
1 'polypeptide(L)' 'MAAEVRVDGFPGRAFHGLVDSLSAGTGARFSLLPPENATGNWVKVVQRVPVKIRLEARELGNPATLRAGMSAVVTIRAR' A
#
# COMPACT_ATOMS: atom_id res chain seq x y z
N MET A 1 2.39 -1.12 14.03
CA MET A 1 0.98 -1.38 13.67
C MET A 1 0.90 -2.71 12.95
N ALA A 2 -0.02 -3.59 13.35
CA ALA A 2 -0.18 -4.90 12.71
C ALA A 2 -0.95 -4.76 11.39
N ALA A 3 -0.56 -5.54 10.39
CA ALA A 3 -1.17 -5.56 9.07
C ALA A 3 -1.50 -6.99 8.63
N GLU A 4 -2.68 -7.14 8.04
CA GLU A 4 -3.11 -8.33 7.33
C GLU A 4 -3.18 -8.00 5.83
N VAL A 5 -2.56 -8.83 5.00
CA VAL A 5 -2.40 -8.61 3.56
C VAL A 5 -2.99 -9.80 2.81
N ARG A 6 -3.97 -9.55 1.96
CA ARG A 6 -4.55 -10.54 1.04
C ARG A 6 -4.11 -10.20 -0.37
N VAL A 7 -3.51 -11.15 -1.06
CA VAL A 7 -2.98 -10.98 -2.43
C VAL A 7 -3.88 -11.71 -3.41
N ASP A 8 -4.27 -11.06 -4.49
CA ASP A 8 -5.26 -11.60 -5.45
C ASP A 8 -4.82 -12.95 -6.05
N GLY A 9 -3.52 -13.14 -6.24
CA GLY A 9 -2.93 -14.38 -6.74
C GLY A 9 -2.96 -15.57 -5.76
N PHE A 10 -3.35 -15.36 -4.50
CA PHE A 10 -3.44 -16.41 -3.48
C PHE A 10 -4.79 -16.38 -2.75
N PRO A 11 -5.90 -16.77 -3.41
CA PRO A 11 -7.23 -16.78 -2.80
C PRO A 11 -7.25 -17.63 -1.51
N GLY A 12 -7.89 -17.10 -0.47
CA GLY A 12 -8.01 -17.79 0.83
C GLY A 12 -6.77 -17.72 1.74
N ARG A 13 -5.64 -17.17 1.27
CA ARG A 13 -4.44 -16.96 2.08
C ARG A 13 -4.35 -15.51 2.58
N ALA A 14 -4.08 -15.37 3.87
CA ALA A 14 -3.70 -14.10 4.47
C ALA A 14 -2.21 -14.14 4.83
N PHE A 15 -1.51 -13.04 4.54
CA PHE A 15 -0.14 -12.80 4.99
C PHE A 15 -0.16 -11.79 6.12
N HIS A 16 0.72 -11.97 7.09
CA HIS A 16 0.86 -11.09 8.23
C HIS A 16 2.14 -10.26 8.10
N GLY A 17 2.06 -9.04 8.62
CA GLY A 17 3.18 -8.13 8.62
C GLY A 17 2.99 -6.99 9.58
N LEU A 18 3.98 -6.11 9.58
CA LEU A 18 4.00 -4.89 10.36
C LEU A 18 4.23 -3.70 9.45
N VAL A 19 3.59 -2.58 9.76
CA VAL A 19 3.94 -1.30 9.14
C VAL A 19 5.37 -0.96 9.53
N ASP A 20 6.24 -0.88 8.53
CA ASP A 20 7.67 -0.58 8.65
C ASP A 20 7.88 0.94 8.67
N SER A 21 7.24 1.64 7.73
CA SER A 21 7.31 3.10 7.64
C SER A 21 6.09 3.71 6.94
N LEU A 22 5.89 5.00 7.20
CA LEU A 22 4.95 5.86 6.49
C LEU A 22 5.72 7.04 5.91
N SER A 23 5.38 7.45 4.69
CA SER A 23 5.94 8.65 4.09
C SER A 23 5.49 9.90 4.86
N ALA A 24 6.37 10.91 4.97
CA ALA A 24 6.06 12.20 5.58
C ALA A 24 5.06 13.06 4.79
N GLY A 25 4.73 12.65 3.56
CA GLY A 25 3.78 13.35 2.70
C GLY A 25 3.34 12.51 1.51
N THR A 26 2.38 13.05 0.75
CA THR A 26 1.85 12.41 -0.46
C THR A 26 2.81 12.60 -1.63
N GLY A 27 2.74 11.71 -2.62
CA GLY A 27 3.56 11.83 -3.83
C GLY A 27 3.40 13.18 -4.54
N ALA A 28 2.19 13.74 -4.54
CA ALA A 28 1.92 15.03 -5.16
C ALA A 28 2.66 16.19 -4.47
N ARG A 29 2.86 16.14 -3.15
CA ARG A 29 3.55 17.19 -2.39
C ARG A 29 5.05 17.26 -2.69
N PHE A 30 5.64 16.14 -3.11
CA PHE A 30 7.06 16.04 -3.47
C PHE A 30 7.30 16.02 -4.99
N SER A 31 6.25 16.19 -5.79
CA SER A 31 6.37 16.25 -7.25
C SER A 31 7.01 17.57 -7.67
N LEU A 32 7.93 17.51 -8.63
CA LEU A 32 8.46 18.70 -9.31
C LEU A 32 7.34 19.51 -9.99
N LEU A 33 6.29 18.82 -10.43
CA LEU A 33 5.11 19.40 -11.04
C LEU A 33 3.88 18.86 -10.30
N PRO A 34 3.39 19.55 -9.25
CA PRO A 34 2.15 19.17 -8.60
C PRO A 34 0.97 19.37 -9.56
N PRO A 35 -0.09 18.55 -9.48
CA PRO A 35 -1.28 18.74 -10.30
C PRO A 35 -1.99 20.04 -9.91
N GLU A 36 -2.07 20.99 -10.85
CA GLU A 36 -2.86 22.22 -10.75
C GLU A 36 -4.14 22.09 -11.55
N ASN A 37 -5.25 21.74 -10.89
CA ASN A 37 -6.56 21.69 -11.53
C ASN A 37 -7.14 23.11 -11.67
N ALA A 38 -6.70 23.87 -12.67
CA ALA A 38 -7.06 25.27 -12.88
C ALA A 38 -8.29 25.50 -13.81
N THR A 39 -9.19 24.52 -13.97
CA THR A 39 -10.23 24.55 -15.01
C THR A 39 -11.64 24.31 -14.48
N GLY A 40 -12.10 25.03 -13.45
CA GLY A 40 -13.52 25.16 -13.08
C GLY A 40 -14.33 23.88 -12.76
N ASN A 41 -13.73 22.70 -12.93
CA ASN A 41 -14.30 21.39 -12.72
C ASN A 41 -13.77 20.87 -11.39
N TRP A 42 -14.69 20.60 -10.47
CA TRP A 42 -14.40 20.01 -9.16
C TRP A 42 -14.05 18.53 -9.31
N VAL A 43 -12.84 18.22 -9.79
CA VAL A 43 -12.32 16.85 -9.78
C VAL A 43 -11.60 16.60 -8.46
N LYS A 44 -12.16 15.72 -7.64
CA LYS A 44 -11.52 15.29 -6.38
C LYS A 44 -10.23 14.52 -6.69
N VAL A 45 -9.09 15.16 -6.44
CA VAL A 45 -7.79 14.49 -6.52
C VAL A 45 -7.48 13.81 -5.20
N VAL A 46 -7.35 12.49 -5.22
CA VAL A 46 -7.04 11.71 -4.02
C VAL A 46 -5.56 11.84 -3.69
N GLN A 47 -5.29 12.38 -2.50
CA GLN A 47 -3.95 12.46 -1.92
C GLN A 47 -3.67 11.19 -1.13
N ARG A 48 -2.70 10.39 -1.57
CA ARG A 48 -2.32 9.12 -0.92
C ARG A 48 -0.97 9.25 -0.22
N VAL A 49 -0.90 8.79 1.02
CA VAL A 49 0.35 8.66 1.79
C VAL A 49 0.87 7.23 1.60
N PRO A 50 2.07 7.03 1.03
CA PRO A 50 2.68 5.71 0.93
C PRO A 50 2.93 5.09 2.30
N VAL A 51 2.60 3.80 2.43
CA VAL A 51 2.87 2.98 3.61
C VAL A 51 3.68 1.76 3.17
N LYS A 52 4.79 1.51 3.84
CA LYS A 52 5.63 0.32 3.61
C LYS A 52 5.30 -0.73 4.66
N ILE A 53 5.00 -1.95 4.22
CA ILE A 53 4.65 -3.08 5.08
C ILE A 53 5.73 -4.14 4.92
N ARG A 54 6.28 -4.59 6.04
CA ARG A 54 7.21 -5.70 6.10
C ARG A 54 6.46 -6.97 6.48
N LEU A 55 6.42 -7.91 5.55
CA LEU A 55 5.80 -9.21 5.76
C LEU A 55 6.69 -10.12 6.61
N GLU A 56 6.07 -11.08 7.29
CA GLU A 56 6.78 -12.07 8.09
C GLU A 56 7.45 -13.14 7.20
N ALA A 57 8.77 -13.31 7.35
CA ALA A 57 9.54 -14.21 6.50
C ALA A 57 9.07 -15.67 6.54
N ARG A 58 8.55 -16.14 7.68
CA ARG A 58 8.02 -17.51 7.83
C ARG A 58 6.84 -17.82 6.93
N GLU A 59 6.12 -16.80 6.47
CA GLU A 59 4.95 -16.94 5.60
C GLU A 59 5.30 -16.78 4.12
N LEU A 60 6.55 -16.44 3.82
CA LEU A 60 7.08 -16.23 2.47
C LEU A 60 7.86 -17.47 2.01
N GLY A 61 7.46 -18.07 0.90
CA GLY A 61 8.10 -19.28 0.36
C GLY A 61 7.12 -20.20 -0.35
N ASN A 62 7.62 -21.31 -0.90
CA ASN A 62 6.82 -22.30 -1.63
C ASN A 62 5.62 -22.78 -0.78
N PRO A 63 4.36 -22.67 -1.25
CA PRO A 63 3.92 -22.32 -2.60
C PRO A 63 3.61 -20.85 -2.88
N ALA A 64 3.69 -19.95 -1.90
CA ALA A 64 3.39 -18.53 -2.06
C ALA A 64 4.62 -17.65 -2.28
N THR A 65 5.22 -17.78 -3.46
CA THR A 65 6.23 -16.83 -3.92
C THR A 65 5.55 -15.57 -4.44
N LEU A 66 5.54 -14.51 -3.63
CA LEU A 66 5.06 -13.19 -4.05
C LEU A 66 5.95 -12.62 -5.17
N ARG A 67 5.33 -11.90 -6.11
CA ARG A 67 6.04 -11.23 -7.22
C ARG A 67 5.76 -9.74 -7.20
N ALA A 68 6.74 -8.96 -7.67
CA ALA A 68 6.57 -7.52 -7.85
C ALA A 68 5.42 -7.25 -8.83
N GLY A 69 4.59 -6.24 -8.52
CA GLY A 69 3.43 -5.87 -9.33
C GLY A 69 2.12 -6.58 -8.96
N MET A 70 2.12 -7.52 -8.01
CA MET A 70 0.89 -8.12 -7.51
C MET A 70 0.02 -7.10 -6.76
N SER A 71 -1.28 -7.17 -7.02
CA SER A 71 -2.30 -6.42 -6.29
C SER A 71 -2.62 -7.08 -4.96
N ALA A 72 -2.93 -6.26 -3.95
CA ALA A 72 -3.28 -6.73 -2.63
C ALA A 72 -4.29 -5.82 -1.94
N VAL A 73 -5.15 -6.42 -1.12
CA VAL A 73 -5.99 -5.74 -0.15
C VAL A 73 -5.32 -5.81 1.21
N VAL A 74 -5.17 -4.67 1.86
CA VAL A 74 -4.43 -4.54 3.12
C VAL A 74 -5.35 -3.98 4.20
N THR A 75 -5.37 -4.62 5.37
CA THR A 75 -6.01 -4.11 6.58
C THR A 75 -4.97 -3.80 7.64
N ILE A 76 -4.91 -2.55 8.09
CA ILE A 76 -3.99 -2.12 9.16
C ILE A 76 -4.80 -1.89 10.43
N ARG A 77 -4.40 -2.53 11.53
CA ARG A 77 -4.94 -2.23 12.86
C ARG A 77 -4.19 -1.02 13.43
N ALA A 78 -4.83 0.14 13.34
CA ALA A 78 -4.44 1.35 14.06
C ALA A 78 -4.97 1.26 15.51
N ARG A 79 -4.27 1.89 16.44
CA ARG A 79 -4.67 1.96 17.85
C ARG A 79 -5.76 3.01 18.04
#